data_AF-A0A9Q0HZV1-F1
#
_entry.id   AF-A0A9Q0HZV1-F1
#
_cell.length_a   1.000
_cell.length_b   1.000
_cell.length_c   1.000
_cell.angle_alpha   90.00
_cell.angle_beta   90.00
_cell.angle_gamma   90.00
#
_symmetry.space_group_name_H-M   'P 1'
#
loop_
_entity.id
_entity.type
_entity.pdbx_description
1 polymer ?
#
loop_
_entity_poly.entity_id
_entity_poly.type
_entity_poly.pdbx_seq_one_letter_code
_entity_poly.pdbx_strand_id
1 'polypeptide(L)'
;MLPLVAVRSMTAQYDHSNNPRRGSNGTERGSNGTERGSNGTERGSNGTERGSNGTERGSNGTERGSNGTERGSNGTERGSNGTERGSNGTERGSGLHTQTNNYFNS
;
A
#
# COMPACT_ATOMS: atom_id res chain seq x y z
N MET A 1 26.58 -10.78 29.37
CA MET A 1 26.34 -11.78 28.30
C MET A 1 24.90 -11.59 27.83
N LEU A 2 24.69 -10.91 26.70
CA LEU A 2 23.35 -10.66 26.16
C LEU A 2 22.79 -11.94 25.51
N PRO A 3 21.50 -12.27 25.67
CA PRO A 3 20.95 -13.47 25.07
C PRO A 3 20.69 -13.26 23.58
N LEU A 4 20.88 -14.35 22.85
CA LEU A 4 20.68 -14.53 21.42
C LEU A 4 19.18 -14.41 21.08
N VAL A 5 18.62 -13.20 21.08
CA VAL A 5 17.31 -12.99 20.46
C VAL A 5 17.51 -13.07 18.96
N ALA A 6 17.00 -14.15 18.40
CA ALA A 6 16.95 -14.42 16.97
C ALA A 6 16.78 -13.13 16.17
N VAL A 7 17.67 -12.91 15.20
CA VAL A 7 17.49 -11.92 14.13
C VAL A 7 16.30 -12.41 13.28
N ARG A 8 15.09 -12.25 13.80
CA ARG A 8 13.87 -12.31 13.01
C ARG A 8 13.97 -11.12 12.07
N SER A 9 14.20 -11.41 10.80
CA SER A 9 13.93 -10.48 9.70
C SER A 9 12.60 -9.78 10.01
N MET A 10 12.68 -8.46 10.15
CA MET A 10 11.70 -7.60 10.82
C MET A 10 10.47 -7.34 9.93
N THR A 11 9.88 -8.36 9.30
CA THR A 11 8.52 -8.25 8.77
C THR A 11 7.56 -8.42 9.93
N ALA A 12 7.53 -7.43 10.82
CA ALA A 12 6.54 -7.41 11.88
C ALA A 12 5.16 -7.37 11.21
N GLN A 13 4.41 -8.46 11.27
CA GLN A 13 2.97 -8.44 10.99
C GLN A 13 2.31 -8.08 12.32
N TYR A 14 1.71 -6.90 12.42
CA TYR A 14 0.82 -6.59 13.54
C TYR A 14 -0.51 -6.15 12.95
N ASP A 15 -1.55 -6.75 13.49
CA ASP A 15 -2.92 -6.28 13.40
C ASP A 15 -3.06 -5.12 14.40
N HIS A 16 -2.75 -3.90 13.95
CA HIS A 16 -3.02 -2.69 14.70
C HIS A 16 -3.90 -1.84 13.81
N SER A 17 -5.11 -1.55 14.26
CA SER A 17 -6.10 -0.87 13.44
C SER A 17 -5.78 0.60 13.12
N ASN A 18 -4.60 1.13 13.52
CA ASN A 18 -4.13 2.51 13.28
C ASN A 18 -2.62 2.72 13.64
N ASN A 19 -1.64 1.90 13.21
CA ASN A 19 -0.24 2.10 13.66
C ASN A 19 0.79 2.25 12.53
N PRO A 20 1.26 3.50 12.27
CA PRO A 20 2.22 3.77 11.21
C PRO A 20 3.53 2.98 11.35
N ARG A 21 3.96 2.36 10.26
CA ARG A 21 5.20 1.58 10.21
C ARG A 21 6.31 2.31 9.46
N ARG A 22 7.52 2.22 10.00
CA ARG A 22 8.76 2.70 9.36
C ARG A 22 9.81 1.60 9.33
N GLY A 23 10.36 1.37 8.15
CA GLY A 23 11.45 0.41 7.94
C GLY A 23 11.85 0.36 6.47
N SER A 24 12.87 -0.41 6.12
CA SER A 24 13.18 -0.65 4.70
C SER A 24 12.06 -1.42 4.00
N ASN A 25 11.49 -2.39 4.72
CA ASN A 25 10.32 -3.17 4.33
C ASN A 25 9.36 -3.26 5.52
N GLY A 26 8.06 -3.39 5.23
CA GLY A 26 7.06 -3.69 6.25
C GLY A 26 5.73 -4.13 5.63
N THR A 27 4.77 -4.35 6.51
CA THR A 27 3.39 -4.68 6.15
C THR A 27 2.48 -4.23 7.27
N GLU A 28 1.38 -3.57 6.94
CA GLU A 28 0.32 -3.21 7.89
C GLU A 28 -1.00 -3.91 7.55
N ARG A 29 -1.70 -4.39 8.58
CA ARG A 29 -3.07 -4.86 8.48
C ARG A 29 -3.90 -4.20 9.58
N GLY A 30 -5.05 -3.65 9.21
CA GLY A 30 -5.92 -2.96 10.14
C GLY A 30 -7.11 -2.33 9.43
N SER A 31 -7.97 -1.61 10.15
CA SER A 31 -9.01 -0.80 9.51
C SER A 31 -8.40 0.40 8.79
N ASN A 32 -7.41 1.03 9.42
CA ASN A 32 -6.55 2.04 8.82
C ASN A 32 -5.08 1.70 9.10
N GLY A 33 -4.20 2.14 8.24
CA GLY A 33 -2.77 2.06 8.45
C GLY A 33 -1.99 3.07 7.60
N THR A 34 -0.68 3.07 7.78
CA THR A 34 0.25 3.83 6.97
C THR A 34 1.62 3.18 6.98
N GLU A 35 2.14 2.87 5.81
CA GLU A 35 3.48 2.33 5.68
C GLU A 35 4.46 3.31 5.03
N ARG A 36 5.67 3.40 5.60
CA ARG A 36 6.78 4.18 5.04
C ARG A 36 8.07 3.38 4.98
N GLY A 37 8.54 3.12 3.76
CA GLY A 37 9.77 2.36 3.55
C GLY A 37 10.30 2.40 2.14
N SER A 38 11.23 1.51 1.81
CA SER A 38 11.63 1.30 0.41
C SER A 38 10.58 0.44 -0.29
N ASN A 39 10.09 -0.59 0.40
CA ASN A 39 8.93 -1.37 0.02
C ASN A 39 7.95 -1.46 1.19
N GLY A 40 6.67 -1.60 0.89
CA GLY A 40 5.66 -1.83 1.89
C GLY A 40 4.41 -2.48 1.30
N THR A 41 3.47 -2.79 2.18
CA THR A 41 2.17 -3.29 1.79
C THR A 41 1.15 -2.97 2.87
N GLU A 42 0.07 -2.33 2.47
CA GLU A 42 -1.03 -2.05 3.38
C GLU A 42 -2.30 -2.81 3.01
N ARG A 43 -2.97 -3.37 4.03
CA ARG A 43 -4.26 -4.02 3.89
C ARG A 43 -5.27 -3.54 4.93
N GLY A 44 -6.30 -2.84 4.48
CA GLY A 44 -7.33 -2.32 5.38
C GLY A 44 -8.56 -1.78 4.69
N SER A 45 -9.37 -1.02 5.40
CA SER A 45 -10.46 -0.25 4.79
C SER A 45 -9.89 1.02 4.13
N ASN A 46 -8.98 1.68 4.83
CA ASN A 46 -8.19 2.79 4.31
C ASN A 46 -6.71 2.53 4.54
N GLY A 47 -5.87 3.07 3.68
CA GLY A 47 -4.45 3.03 3.90
C GLY A 47 -3.66 4.06 3.10
N THR A 48 -2.37 4.06 3.35
CA THR A 48 -1.43 4.89 2.63
C THR A 48 -0.05 4.25 2.65
N GLU A 49 0.51 4.05 1.47
CA GLU A 49 1.88 3.62 1.34
C GLU A 49 2.79 4.70 0.74
N ARG A 50 3.99 4.84 1.33
CA ARG A 50 5.02 5.73 0.82
C ARG A 50 6.38 5.04 0.75
N GLY A 51 6.85 4.80 -0.47
CA GLY A 51 8.15 4.18 -0.69
C GLY A 51 8.68 4.27 -2.11
N SER A 52 9.60 3.37 -2.45
CA SER A 52 10.03 3.19 -3.84
C SER A 52 9.08 2.26 -4.58
N ASN A 53 8.65 1.18 -3.93
CA ASN A 53 7.58 0.31 -4.37
C ASN A 53 6.55 0.16 -3.27
N GLY A 54 5.31 -0.05 -3.64
CA GLY A 54 4.28 -0.37 -2.69
C GLY A 54 3.07 -1.05 -3.27
N THR A 55 2.16 -1.42 -2.37
CA THR A 55 0.88 -2.00 -2.69
C THR A 55 -0.12 -1.70 -1.60
N GLU A 56 -1.24 -1.12 -2.00
CA GLU A 56 -2.37 -0.93 -1.11
C GLU A 56 -3.59 -1.75 -1.52
N ARG A 57 -4.25 -2.35 -0.52
CA ARG A 57 -5.50 -3.07 -0.72
C ARG A 57 -6.55 -2.69 0.31
N GLY A 58 -7.62 -2.05 -0.15
CA GLY A 58 -8.72 -1.65 0.72
C GLY A 58 -9.95 -1.10 0.01
N SER A 59 -10.77 -0.36 0.73
CA SER A 59 -11.88 0.40 0.13
C SER A 59 -11.36 1.70 -0.48
N ASN A 60 -10.48 2.39 0.25
CA ASN A 60 -9.77 3.58 -0.19
C ASN A 60 -8.28 3.39 0.02
N GLY A 61 -7.47 3.97 -0.84
CA GLY A 61 -6.05 4.00 -0.64
C GLY A 61 -5.30 5.08 -1.38
N THR A 62 -4.02 5.16 -1.07
CA THR A 62 -3.09 6.07 -1.70
C THR A 62 -1.69 5.50 -1.68
N GLU A 63 -1.12 5.35 -2.87
CA GLU A 63 0.27 4.98 -3.00
C GLU A 63 1.14 6.10 -3.57
N ARG A 64 2.33 6.27 -2.97
CA ARG A 64 3.33 7.21 -3.45
C ARG A 64 4.71 6.59 -3.53
N GLY A 65 5.20 6.41 -4.75
CA GLY A 65 6.55 5.88 -4.99
C GLY A 65 7.03 5.96 -6.43
N SER A 66 8.02 5.13 -6.76
CA SER A 66 8.47 4.97 -8.16
C SER A 66 7.56 3.98 -8.88
N ASN A 67 7.21 2.88 -8.21
CA ASN A 67 6.22 1.93 -8.67
C ASN A 67 5.15 1.74 -7.62
N GLY A 68 3.92 1.53 -8.04
CA GLY A 68 2.86 1.20 -7.13
C GLY A 68 1.68 0.47 -7.72
N THR A 69 0.84 -0.02 -6.82
CA THR A 69 -0.38 -0.72 -7.14
C THR A 69 -1.41 -0.50 -6.05
N GLU A 70 -2.54 0.08 -6.46
CA GLU A 70 -3.69 0.19 -5.59
C GLU A 70 -4.86 -0.68 -6.04
N ARG A 71 -5.48 -1.34 -5.07
CA ARG A 71 -6.70 -2.14 -5.29
C ARG A 71 -7.79 -1.79 -4.30
N GLY A 72 -8.84 -1.12 -4.79
CA GLY A 72 -9.97 -0.75 -3.94
C GLY A 72 -11.17 -0.20 -4.68
N SER A 73 -12.09 0.43 -3.95
CA SER A 73 -13.24 1.12 -4.56
C SER A 73 -12.81 2.48 -5.07
N ASN A 74 -12.03 3.21 -4.26
CA ASN A 74 -11.40 4.46 -4.63
C ASN A 74 -9.90 4.35 -4.43
N GLY A 75 -9.12 4.92 -5.34
CA GLY A 75 -7.69 4.96 -5.17
C GLY A 75 -6.98 6.11 -5.83
N THR A 76 -5.74 6.29 -5.43
CA THR A 76 -4.82 7.26 -5.97
C THR A 76 -3.39 6.75 -5.94
N GLU A 77 -2.80 6.66 -7.12
CA GLU A 77 -1.38 6.39 -7.22
C GLU A 77 -0.60 7.59 -7.77
N ARG A 78 0.58 7.81 -7.17
CA ARG A 78 1.55 8.80 -7.64
C ARG A 78 2.95 8.20 -7.76
N GLY A 79 3.38 7.95 -8.99
CA GLY A 79 4.70 7.39 -9.26
C GLY A 79 5.05 7.29 -10.72
N SER A 80 6.28 6.83 -11.01
CA SER A 80 6.74 6.70 -12.39
C SER A 80 5.98 5.63 -13.15
N ASN A 81 5.63 4.52 -12.49
CA ASN A 81 4.82 3.45 -13.04
C ASN A 81 3.75 3.08 -12.03
N GLY A 82 2.48 3.23 -12.39
CA GLY A 82 1.42 2.87 -11.50
C GLY A 82 0.33 2.04 -12.11
N THR A 83 -0.45 1.43 -11.23
CA THR A 83 -1.63 0.69 -11.57
C THR A 83 -2.66 0.85 -10.48
N GLU A 84 -3.78 1.44 -10.86
CA GLU A 84 -4.95 1.42 -10.02
C GLU A 84 -6.02 0.48 -10.57
N ARG A 85 -6.57 -0.33 -9.68
CA ARG A 85 -7.73 -1.19 -9.93
C ARG A 85 -8.86 -0.87 -8.96
N GLY A 86 -9.87 -0.19 -9.47
CA GLY A 86 -11.05 0.17 -8.69
C GLY A 86 -12.19 0.73 -9.51
N SER A 87 -13.24 1.17 -8.80
CA SER A 87 -14.39 1.85 -9.42
C SER A 87 -14.04 3.30 -9.74
N ASN A 88 -13.33 3.99 -8.85
CA ASN A 88 -12.91 5.36 -9.04
C ASN A 88 -11.40 5.47 -8.84
N GLY A 89 -10.67 5.67 -9.93
CA GLY A 89 -9.22 5.73 -9.85
C GLY A 89 -8.53 6.89 -10.54
N THR A 90 -7.46 7.34 -9.91
CA THR A 90 -6.57 8.40 -10.36
C THR A 90 -5.11 7.97 -10.25
N GLU A 91 -4.43 7.93 -11.38
CA GLU A 91 -3.00 7.72 -11.41
C GLU A 91 -2.27 8.96 -11.95
N ARG A 92 -1.11 9.30 -11.36
CA ARG A 92 -0.28 10.44 -11.78
C ARG A 92 1.20 10.06 -11.93
N GLY A 93 1.70 10.11 -13.16
CA GLY A 93 3.11 10.03 -13.51
C GLY A 93 3.38 9.61 -14.95
N SER A 94 4.59 9.10 -15.23
CA SER A 94 5.10 8.90 -16.59
C SER A 94 4.72 7.55 -17.24
N GLY A 95 4.17 6.61 -16.49
CA GLY A 95 3.95 5.22 -16.91
C GLY A 95 2.54 4.71 -16.57
N LEU A 96 1.53 5.48 -16.97
CA LEU A 96 0.14 5.32 -16.54
C LEU A 96 -0.56 4.07 -17.08
N HIS A 97 -1.19 3.29 -16.19
CA HIS A 97 -2.15 2.23 -16.51
C HIS A 97 -3.29 2.16 -15.46
N THR A 98 -4.38 2.90 -15.70
CA THR A 98 -5.61 2.80 -14.90
C THR A 98 -6.53 1.72 -15.45
N GLN A 99 -6.88 0.73 -14.63
CA GLN A 99 -7.92 -0.27 -14.94
C GLN A 99 -9.18 0.06 -14.16
N THR A 100 -10.05 0.90 -14.73
CA THR A 100 -11.40 1.09 -14.22
C THR A 100 -12.23 -0.15 -14.50
N ASN A 101 -12.50 -0.95 -13.47
CA ASN A 101 -13.53 -1.97 -13.57
C ASN A 101 -14.87 -1.26 -13.40
N ASN A 102 -15.37 -0.73 -14.51
CA ASN A 102 -16.77 -0.39 -14.63
C ASN A 102 -17.57 -1.69 -14.47
N TYR A 103 -17.96 -2.01 -13.23
CA TYR A 103 -19.08 -2.91 -12.97
C TYR A 103 -20.36 -2.20 -13.44
N PHE A 104 -20.49 -2.00 -14.75
CA PHE A 104 -21.80 -1.97 -15.38
C PHE A 104 -22.22 -3.43 -15.49
N ASN A 105 -23.05 -3.89 -14.55
CA ASN A 105 -23.88 -5.05 -14.81
C ASN A 105 -25.23 -4.91 -14.11
N SER A 106 -26.23 -4.61 -14.96
CA SER A 106 -27.68 -4.85 -14.86
C SER A 106 -28.46 -4.25 -13.69
#